data_AF-A0A847CB11-F1
#
_entry.id   AF-A0A847CB11-F1
#
_cell.length_a   1.000
_cell.length_b   1.000
_cell.length_c   1.000
_cell.angle_alpha   90.00
_cell.angle_beta   90.00
_cell.angle_gamma   90.00
#
_symmetry.space_group_name_H-M   'P 1'
#
loop_
_entity.id
_entity.type
_entity.pdbx_description
1 polymer ?
#
loop_
_entity_poly.entity_id
_entity_poly.type
_entity_poly.pdbx_seq_one_letter_code
_entity_poly.pdbx_strand_id
1 'polypeptide(L)'
;MKKITLFAVTMLAFMFLSVSCLSSPSTDGNSTKQDTTSNTKDSPDVEFVKKVQTLLNKGDYKQAIALFDNMPSQLKNNQDLQLILASLYFSDSQYDAAKEVAEKVLVSDPDNMEALELLSLIAKSTGDKKTNSEINAKILTKDPYNTSINIQQAEDYVLNHKYKLAKNSYKKALQNDPENKDALFGYAQMSYYSGDVKEASEIFQQIINDDKTNYQAIAYLGKIAAEDQNYLRAQNYVQEAIKYNPTSYDAYLDLGSYLRYQGKYEDAIKAWNKAIELDSGYFLGYAYLAGIYDEQNNYNKAIENYHKVIETNPKYFYAYEACAVLEFHEKQYESAQKNFQKAYSYSKNYSYQLMIAAIYLIQKDSINAKKVLSSLLKTLNRDSAEYDLVRFFNESYSKNAEATLIQKIEKTDDRNAKGKMLFYMGLYYEINGFSENAFEYYSKVIKMQAPMFFEYRFAEWGIKE
;
A
#
# COMPACT_ATOMS: atom_id res chain seq x y z
N MET A 1 13.95 -4.38 3.64
CA MET A 1 15.33 -4.89 3.45
C MET A 1 16.12 -4.09 2.42
N LYS A 2 15.73 -4.00 1.13
CA LYS A 2 16.49 -3.22 0.12
C LYS A 2 16.76 -1.72 0.45
N LYS A 3 15.85 -1.03 1.16
CA LYS A 3 16.04 0.38 1.57
C LYS A 3 17.10 0.58 2.67
N ILE A 4 17.21 -0.37 3.61
CA ILE A 4 18.17 -0.31 4.73
C ILE A 4 19.60 -0.50 4.19
N THR A 5 19.76 -1.35 3.17
CA THR A 5 21.02 -1.53 2.45
C THR A 5 21.43 -0.26 1.70
N LEU A 6 20.48 0.49 1.13
CA LEU A 6 20.76 1.76 0.45
C LEU A 6 21.22 2.85 1.43
N PHE A 7 20.64 2.89 2.63
CA PHE A 7 21.03 3.81 3.70
C PHE A 7 22.43 3.52 4.28
N ALA A 8 22.78 2.24 4.44
CA ALA A 8 24.14 1.86 4.83
C ALA A 8 25.16 2.21 3.74
N VAL A 9 24.78 2.13 2.46
CA VAL A 9 25.60 2.55 1.31
C VAL A 9 25.76 4.07 1.25
N THR A 10 24.73 4.87 1.59
CA THR A 10 24.87 6.33 1.69
C THR A 10 25.68 6.75 2.91
N MET A 11 25.53 6.09 4.05
CA MET A 11 26.38 6.32 5.24
C MET A 11 27.84 6.00 4.95
N LEU A 12 28.11 4.88 4.26
CA LEU A 12 29.43 4.55 3.72
C LEU A 12 29.93 5.65 2.76
N ALA A 13 29.10 6.12 1.82
CA ALA A 13 29.48 7.17 0.86
C ALA A 13 29.83 8.51 1.53
N PHE A 14 29.09 8.91 2.57
CA PHE A 14 29.39 10.11 3.37
C PHE A 14 30.71 9.95 4.15
N MET A 15 30.98 8.78 4.75
CA MET A 15 32.26 8.48 5.41
C MET A 15 33.43 8.42 4.42
N PHE A 16 33.19 7.99 3.18
CA PHE A 16 34.22 8.01 2.12
C PHE A 16 34.58 9.45 1.67
N LEU A 17 33.63 10.39 1.72
CA LEU A 17 33.84 11.80 1.41
C LEU A 17 34.64 12.54 2.50
N SER A 18 34.43 12.21 3.78
CA SER A 18 35.20 12.80 4.88
C SER A 18 36.66 12.34 4.88
N VAL A 19 36.93 11.06 4.58
CA VAL A 19 38.30 10.52 4.51
C VAL A 19 39.09 11.03 3.30
N SER A 20 38.43 11.36 2.18
CA SER A 20 39.10 11.95 1.02
C SER A 20 39.47 13.43 1.20
N CYS A 21 38.90 14.12 2.20
CA CYS A 21 39.28 15.49 2.60
C CYS A 21 40.42 15.56 3.62
N LEU A 22 40.90 14.42 4.15
CA LEU A 22 42.00 14.33 5.13
C LEU A 22 43.39 14.44 4.48
N SER A 23 43.61 15.41 3.58
CA SER A 23 44.96 15.80 3.13
C SER A 23 45.38 17.15 3.75
N SER A 24 45.69 17.12 5.06
CA SER A 24 46.39 18.13 5.89
C SER A 24 45.98 19.64 5.84
N PRO A 25 45.89 20.33 6.99
CA PRO A 25 45.78 21.79 7.03
C PRO A 25 47.14 22.44 6.75
N SER A 26 47.22 23.26 5.69
CA SER A 26 48.32 24.22 5.53
C SER A 26 47.84 25.59 6.02
N THR A 27 48.49 26.09 7.06
CA THR A 27 48.37 27.46 7.57
C THR A 27 48.96 28.45 6.55
N ASP A 28 48.16 29.46 6.22
CA ASP A 28 48.41 30.74 5.55
C ASP A 28 49.74 31.02 4.82
N GLY A 29 49.61 31.53 3.59
CA GLY A 29 50.48 32.60 3.10
C GLY A 29 50.94 32.54 1.63
N ASN A 30 50.11 33.10 0.75
CA ASN A 30 50.47 33.83 -0.49
C ASN A 30 50.77 33.07 -1.81
N SER A 31 49.90 33.35 -2.78
CA SER A 31 50.00 33.32 -4.26
C SER A 31 51.16 32.59 -4.96
N THR A 32 50.82 31.60 -5.81
CA THR A 32 50.90 31.69 -7.29
C THR A 32 50.40 30.39 -7.93
N LYS A 33 49.67 30.51 -9.05
CA LYS A 33 49.29 29.39 -9.93
C LYS A 33 50.56 28.76 -10.51
N GLN A 34 50.80 27.48 -10.21
CA GLN A 34 51.58 26.58 -11.04
C GLN A 34 50.86 25.24 -11.14
N ASP A 35 50.42 24.93 -12.36
CA ASP A 35 50.13 23.57 -12.81
C ASP A 35 51.36 22.70 -12.50
N THR A 36 51.21 21.85 -11.49
CA THR A 36 52.10 20.71 -11.27
C THR A 36 51.21 19.50 -11.04
N THR A 37 51.33 18.52 -11.93
CA THR A 37 50.85 17.15 -11.73
C THR A 37 51.55 16.60 -10.48
N SER A 38 50.91 16.78 -9.32
CA SER A 38 51.35 16.27 -8.04
C SER A 38 51.13 14.76 -8.01
N ASN A 39 52.22 14.01 -8.22
CA ASN A 39 52.29 12.58 -7.95
C ASN A 39 52.47 12.38 -6.44
N THR A 40 51.49 12.82 -5.65
CA THR A 40 51.44 12.60 -4.19
C THR A 40 50.92 11.19 -3.94
N LYS A 41 51.78 10.34 -3.37
CA LYS A 41 51.42 8.99 -2.94
C LYS A 41 50.30 9.10 -1.90
N ASP A 42 49.17 8.42 -2.13
CA ASP A 42 48.03 8.43 -1.21
C ASP A 42 48.48 8.08 0.23
N SER A 43 47.85 8.69 1.23
CA SER A 43 48.08 8.32 2.62
C SER A 43 47.58 6.89 2.90
N PRO A 44 48.14 6.18 3.90
CA PRO A 44 47.84 4.76 4.14
C PRO A 44 46.36 4.46 4.40
N ASP A 45 45.64 5.39 5.02
CA ASP A 45 44.20 5.36 5.23
C ASP A 45 43.43 5.50 3.91
N VAL A 46 43.77 6.47 3.05
CA VAL A 46 43.15 6.63 1.74
C VAL A 46 43.37 5.38 0.85
N GLU A 47 44.57 4.79 0.87
CA GLU A 47 44.85 3.56 0.13
C GLU A 47 44.02 2.37 0.67
N PHE A 48 43.87 2.27 1.99
CA PHE A 48 43.06 1.23 2.63
C PHE A 48 41.57 1.38 2.27
N VAL A 49 41.06 2.61 2.34
CA VAL A 49 39.68 2.98 2.00
C VAL A 49 39.37 2.69 0.54
N LYS A 50 40.29 2.96 -0.41
CA LYS A 50 40.13 2.58 -1.82
C LYS A 50 40.01 1.06 -2.02
N LYS A 51 40.73 0.25 -1.23
CA LYS A 51 40.60 -1.22 -1.26
C LYS A 51 39.23 -1.68 -0.77
N VAL A 52 38.75 -1.10 0.34
CA VAL A 52 37.39 -1.35 0.85
C VAL A 52 36.35 -0.98 -0.20
N GLN A 53 36.42 0.22 -0.77
CA GLN A 53 35.48 0.70 -1.79
C GLN A 53 35.47 -0.20 -3.04
N THR A 54 36.63 -0.70 -3.47
CA THR A 54 36.73 -1.62 -4.62
C THR A 54 35.95 -2.92 -4.39
N LEU A 55 35.95 -3.44 -3.16
CA LEU A 55 35.19 -4.63 -2.78
C LEU A 55 33.69 -4.33 -2.66
N LEU A 56 33.32 -3.17 -2.12
CA LEU A 56 31.93 -2.73 -2.04
C LEU A 56 31.31 -2.53 -3.42
N ASN A 57 32.06 -1.98 -4.38
CA ASN A 57 31.62 -1.85 -5.77
C ASN A 57 31.37 -3.22 -6.43
N LYS A 58 31.96 -4.30 -5.90
CA LYS A 58 31.70 -5.69 -6.32
C LYS A 58 30.62 -6.38 -5.47
N GLY A 59 30.06 -5.70 -4.47
CA GLY A 59 29.09 -6.25 -3.52
C GLY A 59 29.67 -7.22 -2.50
N ASP A 60 31.00 -7.27 -2.33
CA ASP A 60 31.67 -8.24 -1.47
C ASP A 60 31.94 -7.68 -0.06
N TYR A 61 30.88 -7.59 0.74
CA TYR A 61 30.94 -7.09 2.11
C TYR A 61 31.82 -7.96 3.02
N LYS A 62 31.84 -9.28 2.80
CA LYS A 62 32.63 -10.21 3.63
C LYS A 62 34.13 -10.01 3.42
N GLN A 63 34.57 -9.88 2.17
CA GLN A 63 35.97 -9.55 1.91
C GLN A 63 36.31 -8.14 2.37
N ALA A 64 35.38 -7.18 2.25
CA ALA A 64 35.59 -5.82 2.76
C ALA A 64 35.81 -5.80 4.27
N ILE A 65 35.05 -6.59 5.04
CA ILE A 65 35.24 -6.78 6.48
C ILE A 65 36.59 -7.45 6.77
N ALA A 66 36.95 -8.50 6.04
CA ALA A 66 38.22 -9.22 6.25
C ALA A 66 39.48 -8.35 6.01
N LEU A 67 39.38 -7.25 5.27
CA LEU A 67 40.48 -6.28 5.17
C LEU A 67 40.81 -5.63 6.51
N PHE A 68 39.82 -5.45 7.40
CA PHE A 68 40.00 -4.83 8.70
C PHE A 68 40.77 -5.70 9.69
N ASP A 69 40.73 -7.04 9.54
CA ASP A 69 41.53 -7.97 10.35
C ASP A 69 43.04 -7.74 10.14
N ASN A 70 43.41 -7.37 8.91
CA ASN A 70 44.79 -7.12 8.49
C ASN A 70 45.11 -5.62 8.38
N MET A 71 44.28 -4.76 8.99
CA MET A 71 44.46 -3.32 8.93
C MET A 71 45.79 -2.91 9.61
N PRO A 72 46.61 -2.05 8.96
CA PRO A 72 47.85 -1.55 9.54
C PRO A 72 47.67 -1.00 10.95
N SER A 73 48.57 -1.32 11.87
CA SER A 73 48.45 -0.96 13.29
C SER A 73 48.25 0.55 13.53
N GLN A 74 48.86 1.39 12.70
CA GLN A 74 48.73 2.85 12.73
C GLN A 74 47.31 3.36 12.41
N LEU A 75 46.47 2.55 11.76
CA LEU A 75 45.10 2.87 11.37
C LEU A 75 44.06 2.36 12.36
N LYS A 76 44.43 1.48 13.31
CA LYS A 76 43.48 0.82 14.24
C LYS A 76 42.71 1.77 15.16
N ASN A 77 43.25 2.97 15.41
CA ASN A 77 42.62 3.98 16.25
C ASN A 77 41.87 5.06 15.45
N ASN A 78 41.80 4.95 14.12
CA ASN A 78 41.06 5.89 13.30
C ASN A 78 39.55 5.62 13.45
N GLN A 79 38.81 6.61 13.98
CA GLN A 79 37.38 6.51 14.27
C GLN A 79 36.54 6.35 12.98
N ASP A 80 36.89 7.04 11.90
CA ASP A 80 36.19 6.93 10.61
C ASP A 80 36.29 5.50 10.06
N LEU A 81 37.47 4.88 10.14
CA LEU A 81 37.67 3.50 9.73
C LEU A 81 36.89 2.51 10.63
N GLN A 82 36.82 2.78 11.94
CA GLN A 82 36.00 1.98 12.85
C GLN A 82 34.51 2.09 12.51
N LEU A 83 34.02 3.29 12.16
CA LEU A 83 32.64 3.50 11.75
C LEU A 83 32.32 2.88 10.39
N ILE A 84 33.26 2.88 9.46
CA ILE A 84 33.14 2.11 8.20
C ILE A 84 33.02 0.62 8.52
N LEU A 85 33.86 0.06 9.39
CA LEU A 85 33.77 -1.34 9.80
C LEU A 85 32.42 -1.65 10.47
N ALA A 86 31.95 -0.79 11.38
CA ALA A 86 30.65 -0.94 12.03
C ALA A 86 29.50 -0.92 11.00
N SER A 87 29.56 -0.03 10.00
CA SER A 87 28.59 0.05 8.91
C SER A 87 28.62 -1.18 8.00
N LEU A 88 29.81 -1.77 7.78
CA LEU A 88 29.95 -3.04 7.05
C LEU A 88 29.35 -4.21 7.82
N TYR A 89 29.60 -4.30 9.14
CA TYR A 89 28.95 -5.30 9.99
C TYR A 89 27.43 -5.14 9.97
N PHE A 90 26.93 -3.92 10.04
CA PHE A 90 25.49 -3.65 9.91
C PHE A 90 24.94 -4.12 8.55
N SER A 91 25.65 -3.84 7.46
CA SER A 91 25.26 -4.25 6.10
C SER A 91 25.24 -5.77 5.93
N ASP A 92 26.16 -6.50 6.57
CA ASP A 92 26.18 -7.97 6.62
C ASP A 92 25.23 -8.55 7.68
N SER A 93 24.36 -7.73 8.28
CA SER A 93 23.40 -8.09 9.35
C SER A 93 24.03 -8.60 10.65
N GLN A 94 25.32 -8.32 10.88
CA GLN A 94 26.03 -8.62 12.12
C GLN A 94 25.83 -7.50 13.14
N TYR A 95 24.61 -7.34 13.64
CA TYR A 95 24.21 -6.19 14.46
C TYR A 95 24.97 -6.05 15.78
N ASP A 96 25.31 -7.17 16.44
CA ASP A 96 26.06 -7.15 17.70
C ASP A 96 27.49 -6.64 17.50
N ALA A 97 28.17 -7.12 16.45
CA ALA A 97 29.52 -6.66 16.08
C ALA A 97 29.50 -5.18 15.64
N ALA A 98 28.51 -4.77 14.86
CA ALA A 98 28.32 -3.38 14.47
C ALA A 98 28.14 -2.47 15.69
N LYS A 99 27.32 -2.91 16.65
CA LYS A 99 27.05 -2.19 17.89
C LYS A 99 28.31 -2.06 18.75
N GLU A 100 29.06 -3.14 18.95
CA GLU A 100 30.29 -3.14 19.75
C GLU A 100 31.31 -2.12 19.20
N VAL A 101 31.52 -2.11 17.87
CA VAL A 101 32.45 -1.19 17.23
C VAL A 101 31.97 0.26 17.36
N ALA A 102 30.67 0.53 17.14
CA ALA A 102 30.12 1.88 17.28
C ALA A 102 30.17 2.40 18.73
N GLU A 103 29.89 1.55 19.72
CA GLU A 103 30.00 1.91 21.14
C GLU A 103 31.45 2.22 21.54
N LYS A 104 32.42 1.49 20.96
CA LYS A 104 33.85 1.78 21.18
C LYS A 104 34.24 3.18 20.69
N VAL A 105 33.68 3.62 19.55
CA VAL A 105 33.86 5.00 19.07
C VAL A 105 33.32 5.98 20.10
N LEU A 106 32.11 5.73 20.63
CA LEU A 106 31.48 6.57 21.67
C LEU A 106 32.22 6.61 23.01
N VAL A 107 33.06 5.61 23.34
CA VAL A 107 33.93 5.68 24.53
C VAL A 107 34.98 6.79 24.39
N SER A 108 35.49 7.00 23.18
CA SER A 108 36.51 8.00 22.88
C SER A 108 35.92 9.36 22.47
N ASP A 109 34.76 9.34 21.84
CA ASP A 109 33.98 10.53 21.47
C ASP A 109 32.48 10.31 21.77
N PRO A 110 32.01 10.61 22.99
CA PRO A 110 30.62 10.36 23.43
C PRO A 110 29.54 11.07 22.61
N ASP A 111 29.94 12.02 21.77
CA ASP A 111 29.08 12.90 21.01
C ASP A 111 29.23 12.73 19.49
N ASN A 112 29.98 11.72 19.06
CA ASN A 112 30.13 11.34 17.67
C ASN A 112 28.76 11.06 17.03
N MET A 113 28.35 11.90 16.07
CA MET A 113 27.00 11.85 15.50
C MET A 113 26.79 10.61 14.65
N GLU A 114 27.79 10.24 13.86
CA GLU A 114 27.75 9.08 12.98
C GLU A 114 27.62 7.77 13.76
N ALA A 115 28.34 7.64 14.89
CA ALA A 115 28.20 6.50 15.80
C ALA A 115 26.81 6.44 16.43
N LEU A 116 26.26 7.57 16.87
CA LEU A 116 24.91 7.65 17.44
C LEU A 116 23.84 7.30 16.39
N GLU A 117 23.96 7.82 15.17
CA GLU A 117 23.06 7.49 14.06
C GLU A 117 23.10 6.00 13.71
N LEU A 118 24.29 5.40 13.68
CA LEU A 118 24.44 3.97 13.41
C LEU A 118 23.80 3.12 14.51
N LEU A 119 24.00 3.47 15.78
CA LEU A 119 23.36 2.78 16.90
C LEU A 119 21.84 2.94 16.89
N SER A 120 21.33 4.12 16.52
CA SER A 120 19.90 4.33 16.29
C SER A 120 19.37 3.37 15.22
N LEU A 121 20.05 3.27 14.09
CA LEU A 121 19.68 2.39 12.98
C LEU A 121 19.74 0.90 13.36
N ILE A 122 20.76 0.50 14.12
CA ILE A 122 20.88 -0.85 14.70
C ILE A 122 19.67 -1.13 15.59
N ALA A 123 19.36 -0.25 16.54
CA ALA A 123 18.23 -0.42 17.44
C ALA A 123 16.87 -0.49 16.70
N LYS A 124 16.69 0.31 15.63
CA LYS A 124 15.51 0.22 14.74
C LYS A 124 15.45 -1.16 14.07
N SER A 125 16.57 -1.66 13.57
CA SER A 125 16.66 -2.92 12.82
C SER A 125 16.49 -4.16 13.71
N THR A 126 16.91 -4.11 14.97
CA THR A 126 16.71 -5.19 15.96
C THR A 126 15.35 -5.12 16.67
N GLY A 127 14.57 -4.07 16.43
CA GLY A 127 13.26 -3.86 17.06
C GLY A 127 13.33 -3.31 18.49
N ASP A 128 14.50 -2.86 18.95
CA ASP A 128 14.70 -2.20 20.24
C ASP A 128 14.21 -0.74 20.18
N LYS A 129 12.88 -0.59 20.28
CA LYS A 129 12.21 0.72 20.22
C LYS A 129 12.63 1.67 21.34
N LYS A 130 12.99 1.13 22.51
CA LYS A 130 13.36 1.96 23.67
C LYS A 130 14.70 2.63 23.41
N THR A 131 15.72 1.84 23.11
CA THR A 131 17.07 2.35 22.82
C THR A 131 17.04 3.26 21.59
N ASN A 132 16.31 2.89 20.54
CA ASN A 132 16.15 3.75 19.36
C ASN A 132 15.57 5.13 19.71
N SER A 133 14.50 5.18 20.52
CA SER A 133 13.88 6.45 20.92
C SER A 133 14.81 7.30 21.80
N GLU A 134 15.57 6.68 22.71
CA GLU A 134 16.50 7.38 23.59
C GLU A 134 17.66 8.02 22.80
N ILE A 135 18.25 7.26 21.87
CA ILE A 135 19.32 7.75 21.00
C ILE A 135 18.80 8.86 20.07
N ASN A 136 17.63 8.66 19.44
CA ASN A 136 17.01 9.67 18.58
C ASN A 136 16.76 10.98 19.32
N ALA A 137 16.28 10.91 20.57
CA ALA A 137 16.07 12.09 21.40
C ALA A 137 17.41 12.79 21.74
N LYS A 138 18.47 12.03 22.03
CA LYS A 138 19.82 12.58 22.26
C LYS A 138 20.33 13.34 21.02
N ILE A 139 20.20 12.74 19.82
CA ILE A 139 20.62 13.36 18.55
C ILE A 139 19.83 14.64 18.29
N LEU A 140 18.49 14.57 18.33
CA LEU A 140 17.62 15.71 18.00
C LEU A 140 17.68 16.85 19.01
N THR A 141 18.13 16.59 20.24
CA THR A 141 18.39 17.66 21.23
C THR A 141 19.58 18.52 20.80
N LYS A 142 20.56 17.92 20.11
CA LYS A 142 21.77 18.59 19.64
C LYS A 142 21.61 19.15 18.22
N ASP A 143 20.99 18.37 17.34
CA ASP A 143 20.70 18.75 15.97
C ASP A 143 19.22 18.43 15.64
N PRO A 144 18.31 19.41 15.82
CA PRO A 144 16.89 19.25 15.50
C PRO A 144 16.60 18.93 14.03
N TYR A 145 17.55 19.21 13.13
CA TYR A 145 17.42 19.05 11.68
C TYR A 145 18.26 17.89 11.15
N ASN A 146 18.75 17.02 12.03
CA ASN A 146 19.52 15.84 11.67
C ASN A 146 18.78 15.03 10.59
N THR A 147 19.44 14.83 9.45
CA THR A 147 18.83 14.29 8.24
C THR A 147 18.38 12.84 8.46
N SER A 148 19.27 12.01 8.99
CA SER A 148 19.02 10.58 9.26
C SER A 148 17.81 10.38 10.18
N ILE A 149 17.82 11.04 11.34
CA ILE A 149 16.77 10.82 12.34
C ILE A 149 15.42 11.39 11.89
N ASN A 150 15.41 12.53 11.21
CA ASN A 150 14.18 13.09 10.68
C ASN A 150 13.59 12.21 9.54
N ILE A 151 14.40 11.59 8.68
CA ILE A 151 13.93 10.59 7.72
C ILE A 151 13.33 9.39 8.45
N GLN A 152 14.02 8.84 9.46
CA GLN A 152 13.52 7.69 10.23
C GLN A 152 12.17 8.00 10.90
N GLN A 153 12.02 9.18 11.51
CA GLN A 153 10.74 9.62 12.08
C GLN A 153 9.66 9.78 11.02
N ALA A 154 10.01 10.31 9.84
CA ALA A 154 9.07 10.46 8.74
C ALA A 154 8.52 9.10 8.29
N GLU A 155 9.39 8.12 8.08
CA GLU A 155 9.01 6.74 7.73
C GLU A 155 8.07 6.11 8.78
N ASP A 156 8.37 6.30 10.06
CA ASP A 156 7.52 5.80 11.14
C ASP A 156 6.14 6.47 11.11
N TYR A 157 6.09 7.78 10.84
CA TYR A 157 4.81 8.47 10.62
C TYR A 157 4.07 7.96 9.39
N VAL A 158 4.77 7.62 8.29
CA VAL A 158 4.15 7.01 7.10
C VAL A 158 3.51 5.66 7.45
N LEU A 159 4.23 4.79 8.17
CA LEU A 159 3.71 3.48 8.60
C LEU A 159 2.46 3.60 9.49
N ASN A 160 2.30 4.71 10.19
CA ASN A 160 1.13 5.02 11.02
C ASN A 160 0.10 5.91 10.31
N HIS A 161 0.21 6.11 8.99
CA HIS A 161 -0.68 6.94 8.17
C HIS A 161 -0.78 8.41 8.62
N LYS A 162 0.25 8.93 9.30
CA LYS A 162 0.33 10.32 9.78
C LYS A 162 1.07 11.21 8.78
N TYR A 163 0.53 11.36 7.57
CA TYR A 163 1.21 11.98 6.42
C TYR A 163 1.68 13.42 6.65
N LYS A 164 0.90 14.25 7.36
CA LYS A 164 1.29 15.64 7.68
C LYS A 164 2.52 15.70 8.60
N LEU A 165 2.62 14.80 9.57
CA LEU A 165 3.79 14.72 10.44
C LEU A 165 5.00 14.18 9.67
N ALA A 166 4.80 13.16 8.83
CA ALA A 166 5.85 12.63 7.95
C ALA A 166 6.41 13.72 7.02
N LYS A 167 5.53 14.51 6.38
CA LYS A 167 5.91 15.65 5.54
C LYS A 167 6.79 16.65 6.30
N ASN A 168 6.41 17.00 7.53
CA ASN A 168 7.19 17.94 8.35
C ASN A 168 8.56 17.38 8.74
N SER A 169 8.65 16.10 9.06
CA SER A 169 9.94 15.44 9.35
C SER A 169 10.84 15.40 8.10
N TYR A 170 10.33 15.03 6.92
CA TYR A 170 11.13 15.14 5.69
C TYR A 170 11.57 16.58 5.40
N LYS A 171 10.71 17.57 5.66
CA LYS A 171 11.07 18.99 5.52
C LYS A 171 12.23 19.37 6.43
N LYS A 172 12.27 18.89 7.67
CA LYS A 172 13.39 19.12 8.60
C LYS A 172 14.68 18.48 8.09
N ALA A 173 14.61 17.25 7.58
CA ALA A 173 15.77 16.59 6.99
C ALA A 173 16.37 17.42 5.83
N LEU A 174 15.51 17.94 4.95
CA LEU A 174 15.89 18.79 3.83
C LEU A 174 16.44 20.18 4.22
N GLN A 175 16.37 20.59 5.49
CA GLN A 175 16.98 21.85 5.93
C GLN A 175 18.50 21.74 6.08
N ASN A 176 19.00 20.58 6.53
CA ASN A 176 20.43 20.32 6.63
C ASN A 176 21.00 19.74 5.34
N ASP A 177 20.25 18.89 4.64
CA ASP A 177 20.65 18.28 3.37
C ASP A 177 19.56 18.48 2.29
N PRO A 178 19.53 19.67 1.63
CA PRO A 178 18.50 20.00 0.64
C PRO A 178 18.49 19.10 -0.60
N GLU A 179 19.61 18.44 -0.90
CA GLU A 179 19.77 17.56 -2.07
C GLU A 179 19.56 16.08 -1.73
N ASN A 180 19.17 15.77 -0.47
CA ASN A 180 18.93 14.41 -0.05
C ASN A 180 17.80 13.76 -0.86
N LYS A 181 18.16 12.83 -1.76
CA LYS A 181 17.21 12.20 -2.69
C LYS A 181 16.07 11.47 -1.98
N ASP A 182 16.37 10.77 -0.89
CA ASP A 182 15.38 10.02 -0.13
C ASP A 182 14.40 10.96 0.58
N ALA A 183 14.91 12.02 1.22
CA ALA A 183 14.07 13.01 1.87
C ALA A 183 13.25 13.82 0.85
N LEU A 184 13.81 14.17 -0.30
CA LEU A 184 13.13 14.93 -1.35
C LEU A 184 11.97 14.11 -1.94
N PHE A 185 12.24 12.84 -2.26
CA PHE A 185 11.22 11.91 -2.73
C PHE A 185 10.14 11.68 -1.67
N GLY A 186 10.54 11.43 -0.42
CA GLY A 186 9.62 11.25 0.70
C GLY A 186 8.75 12.48 0.96
N TYR A 187 9.32 13.68 0.87
CA TYR A 187 8.61 14.93 1.01
C TYR A 187 7.58 15.15 -0.11
N ALA A 188 7.94 14.88 -1.36
CA ALA A 188 7.03 14.94 -2.50
C ALA A 188 5.88 13.93 -2.35
N GLN A 189 6.19 12.69 -1.97
CA GLN A 189 5.21 11.63 -1.71
C GLN A 189 4.23 12.03 -0.60
N MET A 190 4.73 12.61 0.51
CA MET A 190 3.87 13.04 1.60
C MET A 190 3.06 14.30 1.27
N SER A 191 3.59 15.17 0.42
CA SER A 191 2.84 16.32 -0.13
C SER A 191 1.67 15.85 -0.97
N TYR A 192 1.87 14.83 -1.82
CA TYR A 192 0.81 14.18 -2.58
C TYR A 192 -0.29 13.62 -1.65
N TYR A 193 0.06 12.77 -0.68
CA TYR A 193 -0.94 12.19 0.24
C TYR A 193 -1.59 13.21 1.21
N SER A 194 -0.99 14.39 1.40
CA SER A 194 -1.56 15.45 2.23
C SER A 194 -2.46 16.41 1.44
N GLY A 195 -2.59 16.22 0.11
CA GLY A 195 -3.40 17.05 -0.78
C GLY A 195 -2.65 18.23 -1.42
N ASP A 196 -1.36 18.40 -1.13
CA ASP A 196 -0.52 19.46 -1.69
C ASP A 196 0.05 19.03 -3.07
N VAL A 197 -0.86 18.68 -3.99
CA VAL A 197 -0.54 18.02 -5.27
C VAL A 197 0.37 18.86 -6.15
N LYS A 198 0.19 20.19 -6.16
CA LYS A 198 1.05 21.10 -6.94
C LYS A 198 2.51 21.04 -6.48
N GLU A 199 2.73 21.12 -5.17
CA GLU A 199 4.07 21.03 -4.57
C GLU A 199 4.70 19.67 -4.84
N ALA A 200 3.92 18.58 -4.71
CA ALA A 200 4.41 17.24 -5.06
C ALA A 200 4.86 17.15 -6.52
N SER A 201 4.07 17.67 -7.46
CA SER A 201 4.37 17.66 -8.89
C SER A 201 5.66 18.42 -9.23
N GLU A 202 5.84 19.61 -8.66
CA GLU A 202 7.04 20.44 -8.85
C GLU A 202 8.31 19.69 -8.39
N ILE A 203 8.24 19.02 -7.24
CA ILE A 203 9.37 18.29 -6.68
C ILE A 203 9.65 16.99 -7.45
N PHE A 204 8.62 16.24 -7.84
CA PHE A 204 8.84 15.08 -8.71
C PHE A 204 9.45 15.47 -10.06
N GLN A 205 9.07 16.62 -10.62
CA GLN A 205 9.69 17.14 -11.84
C GLN A 205 11.15 17.53 -11.62
N GLN A 206 11.49 18.13 -10.47
CA GLN A 206 12.87 18.39 -10.08
C GLN A 206 13.68 17.09 -10.02
N ILE A 207 13.17 16.06 -9.30
CA ILE A 207 13.84 14.75 -9.19
C ILE A 207 14.12 14.15 -10.58
N ILE A 208 13.18 14.26 -11.52
CA ILE A 208 13.34 13.74 -12.89
C ILE A 208 14.33 14.55 -13.72
N ASN A 209 14.42 15.87 -13.49
CA ASN A 209 15.40 16.71 -14.18
C ASN A 209 16.82 16.33 -13.77
N ASP A 210 17.02 15.99 -12.49
CA ASP A 210 18.30 15.56 -11.93
C ASP A 210 18.62 14.10 -12.27
N ASP A 211 17.62 13.21 -12.24
CA ASP A 211 17.72 11.80 -12.62
C ASP A 211 16.54 11.38 -13.50
N LYS A 212 16.77 11.42 -14.82
CA LYS A 212 15.78 11.05 -15.84
C LYS A 212 15.34 9.59 -15.77
N THR A 213 16.07 8.74 -15.05
CA THR A 213 15.78 7.31 -14.91
C THR A 213 14.99 6.98 -13.65
N ASN A 214 14.65 8.00 -12.84
CA ASN A 214 13.89 7.82 -11.60
C ASN A 214 12.42 7.45 -11.89
N TYR A 215 12.21 6.15 -12.14
CA TYR A 215 10.91 5.59 -12.49
C TYR A 215 9.84 5.82 -11.41
N GLN A 216 10.25 5.94 -10.14
CA GLN A 216 9.31 6.17 -9.04
C GLN A 216 8.70 7.57 -9.14
N ALA A 217 9.52 8.60 -9.36
CA ALA A 217 9.04 9.97 -9.52
C ALA A 217 8.16 10.11 -10.79
N ILE A 218 8.57 9.47 -11.89
CA ILE A 218 7.79 9.41 -13.13
C ILE A 218 6.41 8.77 -12.88
N ALA A 219 6.37 7.64 -12.16
CA ALA A 219 5.11 6.98 -11.82
C ALA A 219 4.20 7.86 -10.95
N TYR A 220 4.74 8.63 -10.01
CA TYR A 220 3.95 9.59 -9.22
C TYR A 220 3.38 10.73 -10.06
N LEU A 221 4.11 11.26 -11.05
CA LEU A 221 3.51 12.19 -12.02
C LEU A 221 2.38 11.55 -12.84
N GLY A 222 2.49 10.25 -13.12
CA GLY A 222 1.40 9.46 -13.70
C GLY A 222 0.15 9.43 -12.83
N LYS A 223 0.32 9.18 -11.53
CA LYS A 223 -0.77 9.20 -10.54
C LYS A 223 -1.44 10.57 -10.43
N ILE A 224 -0.63 11.63 -10.36
CA ILE A 224 -1.12 13.02 -10.34
C ILE A 224 -1.92 13.33 -11.62
N ALA A 225 -1.42 12.96 -12.79
CA ALA A 225 -2.15 13.14 -14.05
C ALA A 225 -3.48 12.35 -14.09
N ALA A 226 -3.54 11.19 -13.44
CA ALA A 226 -4.77 10.39 -13.34
C ALA A 226 -5.81 11.02 -12.40
N GLU A 227 -5.39 11.72 -11.34
CA GLU A 227 -6.30 12.50 -10.48
C GLU A 227 -6.94 13.66 -11.23
N ASP A 228 -6.20 14.28 -12.15
CA ASP A 228 -6.73 15.27 -13.11
C ASP A 228 -7.60 14.64 -14.23
N GLN A 229 -7.90 13.33 -14.13
CA GLN A 229 -8.60 12.52 -15.15
C GLN A 229 -7.93 12.53 -16.53
N ASN A 230 -6.67 12.95 -16.61
CA ASN A 230 -5.88 12.94 -17.83
C ASN A 230 -5.20 11.57 -18.00
N TYR A 231 -6.02 10.55 -18.26
CA TYR A 231 -5.57 9.16 -18.36
C TYR A 231 -4.58 8.91 -19.50
N LEU A 232 -4.63 9.71 -20.58
CA LEU A 232 -3.65 9.63 -21.66
C LEU A 232 -2.27 10.07 -21.18
N ARG A 233 -2.19 11.18 -20.44
CA ARG A 233 -0.92 11.65 -19.85
C ARG A 233 -0.43 10.68 -18.76
N ALA A 234 -1.34 10.16 -17.94
CA ALA A 234 -1.02 9.15 -16.94
C ALA A 234 -0.43 7.88 -17.57
N GLN A 235 -1.04 7.41 -18.67
CA GLN A 235 -0.55 6.28 -19.47
C GLN A 235 0.88 6.52 -19.98
N ASN A 236 1.16 7.72 -20.53
CA ASN A 236 2.49 8.03 -21.04
C ASN A 236 3.56 8.01 -19.94
N TYR A 237 3.28 8.60 -18.78
CA TYR A 237 4.19 8.57 -17.64
C TYR A 237 4.44 7.15 -17.14
N VAL A 238 3.39 6.34 -16.93
CA VAL A 238 3.59 4.98 -16.43
C VAL A 238 4.30 4.08 -17.45
N GLN A 239 4.07 4.28 -18.75
CA GLN A 239 4.83 3.60 -19.81
C GLN A 239 6.30 4.01 -19.82
N GLU A 240 6.61 5.28 -19.54
CA GLU A 240 7.99 5.74 -19.38
C GLU A 240 8.64 5.13 -18.12
N ALA A 241 7.94 5.10 -16.98
CA ALA A 241 8.42 4.44 -15.76
C ALA A 241 8.72 2.94 -15.99
N ILE A 242 7.86 2.24 -16.74
CA ILE A 242 8.05 0.82 -17.10
C ILE A 242 9.31 0.61 -17.94
N LYS A 243 9.69 1.55 -18.82
CA LYS A 243 10.95 1.44 -19.60
C LYS A 243 12.17 1.37 -18.70
N TYR A 244 12.18 2.14 -17.61
CA TYR A 244 13.29 2.18 -16.64
C TYR A 244 13.21 1.06 -15.59
N ASN A 245 12.00 0.59 -15.26
CA ASN A 245 11.81 -0.58 -14.41
C ASN A 245 10.72 -1.53 -14.95
N PRO A 246 11.09 -2.46 -15.86
CA PRO A 246 10.13 -3.36 -16.49
C PRO A 246 9.60 -4.46 -15.57
N THR A 247 10.08 -4.53 -14.33
CA THR A 247 9.68 -5.54 -13.33
C THR A 247 8.73 -4.99 -12.27
N SER A 248 8.32 -3.72 -12.37
CA SER A 248 7.35 -3.11 -11.44
C SER A 248 5.94 -3.58 -11.73
N TYR A 249 5.44 -4.55 -10.95
CA TYR A 249 4.04 -5.00 -11.06
C TYR A 249 3.05 -3.85 -10.82
N ASP A 250 3.33 -2.96 -9.85
CA ASP A 250 2.52 -1.77 -9.54
C ASP A 250 2.32 -0.87 -10.76
N ALA A 251 3.37 -0.64 -11.55
CA ALA A 251 3.28 0.18 -12.75
C ALA A 251 2.38 -0.47 -13.83
N TYR A 252 2.38 -1.79 -13.95
CA TYR A 252 1.45 -2.50 -14.84
C TYR A 252 0.00 -2.47 -14.34
N LEU A 253 -0.22 -2.45 -13.01
CA LEU A 253 -1.56 -2.25 -12.43
C LEU A 253 -2.11 -0.85 -12.74
N ASP A 254 -1.28 0.18 -12.54
CA ASP A 254 -1.61 1.56 -12.86
C ASP A 254 -1.89 1.72 -14.37
N LEU A 255 -1.02 1.15 -15.23
CA LEU A 255 -1.22 1.14 -16.68
C LEU A 255 -2.56 0.52 -17.07
N GLY A 256 -2.89 -0.67 -16.55
CA GLY A 256 -4.17 -1.31 -16.86
C GLY A 256 -5.36 -0.48 -16.41
N SER A 257 -5.26 0.17 -15.24
CA SER A 257 -6.31 1.06 -14.72
C SER A 257 -6.51 2.26 -15.64
N TYR A 258 -5.44 2.93 -16.06
CA TYR A 258 -5.52 4.09 -16.96
C TYR A 258 -6.03 3.71 -18.36
N LEU A 259 -5.72 2.49 -18.83
CA LEU A 259 -6.26 1.96 -20.09
C LEU A 259 -7.77 1.67 -19.98
N ARG A 260 -8.23 1.08 -18.86
CA ARG A 260 -9.67 0.87 -18.60
C ARG A 260 -10.44 2.18 -18.60
N TYR A 261 -9.94 3.24 -17.93
CA TYR A 261 -10.60 4.54 -17.94
C TYR A 261 -10.68 5.20 -19.32
N GLN A 262 -9.78 4.81 -20.24
CA GLN A 262 -9.83 5.22 -21.65
C GLN A 262 -10.73 4.30 -22.52
N GLY A 263 -11.36 3.28 -21.95
CA GLY A 263 -12.15 2.28 -22.69
C GLY A 263 -11.33 1.23 -23.46
N LYS A 264 -10.01 1.16 -23.23
CA LYS A 264 -9.10 0.21 -23.90
C LYS A 264 -9.02 -1.10 -23.09
N TYR A 265 -10.12 -1.84 -23.04
CA TYR A 265 -10.29 -2.97 -22.12
C TYR A 265 -9.32 -4.13 -22.38
N GLU A 266 -9.08 -4.49 -23.64
CA GLU A 266 -8.19 -5.60 -24.00
C GLU A 266 -6.74 -5.30 -23.61
N ASP A 267 -6.29 -4.04 -23.77
CA ASP A 267 -4.95 -3.64 -23.37
C ASP A 267 -4.83 -3.52 -21.85
N ALA A 268 -5.91 -3.11 -21.16
CA ALA A 268 -5.97 -3.15 -19.70
C ALA A 268 -5.80 -4.58 -19.17
N ILE A 269 -6.51 -5.54 -19.76
CA ILE A 269 -6.39 -6.97 -19.42
C ILE A 269 -4.96 -7.47 -19.64
N LYS A 270 -4.29 -7.10 -20.74
CA LYS A 270 -2.88 -7.48 -20.98
C LYS A 270 -1.95 -6.90 -19.91
N ALA A 271 -2.13 -5.63 -19.54
CA ALA A 271 -1.32 -4.98 -18.51
C ALA A 271 -1.51 -5.64 -17.14
N TRP A 272 -2.75 -5.92 -16.72
CA TRP A 272 -3.02 -6.61 -15.45
C TRP A 272 -2.52 -8.06 -15.42
N ASN A 273 -2.62 -8.80 -16.53
CA ASN A 273 -1.98 -10.11 -16.62
C ASN A 273 -0.46 -10.03 -16.47
N LYS A 274 0.18 -8.99 -17.04
CA LYS A 274 1.62 -8.77 -16.84
C LYS A 274 1.97 -8.45 -15.39
N ALA A 275 1.13 -7.68 -14.68
CA ALA A 275 1.30 -7.46 -13.25
C ALA A 275 1.23 -8.77 -12.45
N ILE A 276 0.27 -9.64 -12.77
CA ILE A 276 0.12 -10.97 -12.14
C ILE A 276 1.31 -11.89 -12.43
N GLU A 277 1.87 -11.84 -13.65
CA GLU A 277 3.08 -12.58 -14.01
C GLU A 277 4.29 -12.16 -13.17
N LEU A 278 4.38 -10.86 -12.86
CA LEU A 278 5.47 -10.27 -12.07
C LEU A 278 5.31 -10.50 -10.56
N ASP A 279 4.07 -10.47 -10.05
CA ASP A 279 3.74 -10.81 -8.67
C ASP A 279 2.38 -11.53 -8.59
N SER A 280 2.43 -12.86 -8.59
CA SER A 280 1.24 -13.70 -8.52
C SER A 280 0.56 -13.73 -7.15
N GLY A 281 1.23 -13.20 -6.11
CA GLY A 281 0.71 -13.11 -4.75
C GLY A 281 -0.11 -11.85 -4.49
N TYR A 282 -0.02 -10.86 -5.37
CA TYR A 282 -0.72 -9.58 -5.20
C TYR A 282 -2.13 -9.62 -5.78
N PHE A 283 -3.14 -9.62 -4.89
CA PHE A 283 -4.53 -9.89 -5.24
C PHE A 283 -5.19 -8.87 -6.19
N LEU A 284 -4.72 -7.63 -6.24
CA LEU A 284 -5.37 -6.53 -6.95
C LEU A 284 -5.43 -6.74 -8.47
N GLY A 285 -4.42 -7.39 -9.07
CA GLY A 285 -4.46 -7.74 -10.50
C GLY A 285 -5.64 -8.64 -10.83
N TYR A 286 -5.87 -9.68 -10.02
CA TYR A 286 -7.03 -10.55 -10.16
C TYR A 286 -8.34 -9.80 -9.89
N ALA A 287 -8.37 -8.91 -8.90
CA ALA A 287 -9.57 -8.11 -8.60
C ALA A 287 -9.97 -7.21 -9.79
N TYR A 288 -9.00 -6.58 -10.45
CA TYR A 288 -9.26 -5.77 -11.64
C TYR A 288 -9.71 -6.61 -12.84
N LEU A 289 -9.09 -7.77 -13.07
CA LEU A 289 -9.55 -8.72 -14.08
C LEU A 289 -10.97 -9.21 -13.80
N ALA A 290 -11.28 -9.54 -12.55
CA ALA A 290 -12.61 -9.97 -12.14
C ALA A 290 -13.65 -8.88 -12.45
N GLY A 291 -13.39 -7.65 -12.01
CA GLY A 291 -14.28 -6.52 -12.24
C GLY A 291 -14.51 -6.20 -13.73
N ILE A 292 -13.48 -6.26 -14.57
CA ILE A 292 -13.68 -6.01 -16.01
C ILE A 292 -14.43 -7.14 -16.71
N TYR A 293 -14.15 -8.40 -16.36
CA TYR A 293 -14.93 -9.52 -16.89
C TYR A 293 -16.38 -9.46 -16.41
N ASP A 294 -16.61 -8.99 -15.19
CA ASP A 294 -17.93 -8.77 -14.64
C ASP A 294 -18.71 -7.68 -15.41
N GLU A 295 -18.07 -6.54 -15.68
CA GLU A 295 -18.62 -5.45 -16.51
C GLU A 295 -18.95 -5.91 -17.94
N GLN A 296 -18.20 -6.89 -18.47
CA GLN A 296 -18.42 -7.49 -19.79
C GLN A 296 -19.42 -8.65 -19.78
N ASN A 297 -20.09 -8.92 -18.66
CA ASN A 297 -20.98 -10.07 -18.43
C ASN A 297 -20.32 -11.44 -18.66
N ASN A 298 -18.98 -11.52 -18.58
CA ASN A 298 -18.24 -12.78 -18.62
C ASN A 298 -18.11 -13.34 -17.19
N TYR A 299 -19.25 -13.73 -16.62
CA TYR A 299 -19.35 -14.09 -15.20
C TYR A 299 -18.47 -15.27 -14.81
N ASN A 300 -18.29 -16.26 -15.69
CA ASN A 300 -17.41 -17.40 -15.43
C ASN A 300 -15.96 -16.96 -15.19
N LYS A 301 -15.42 -16.07 -16.04
CA LYS A 301 -14.06 -15.53 -15.84
C LYS A 301 -13.99 -14.58 -14.64
N ALA A 302 -15.06 -13.83 -14.38
CA ALA A 302 -15.13 -12.96 -13.20
C ALA A 302 -15.04 -13.79 -11.90
N ILE A 303 -15.85 -14.85 -11.78
CA ILE A 303 -15.86 -15.77 -10.64
C ILE A 303 -14.48 -16.44 -10.46
N GLU A 304 -13.86 -16.92 -11.54
CA GLU A 304 -12.52 -17.52 -11.50
C GLU A 304 -11.48 -16.54 -10.90
N ASN A 305 -11.48 -15.30 -11.34
CA ASN A 305 -10.56 -14.28 -10.84
C ASN A 305 -10.89 -13.84 -9.41
N TYR A 306 -12.18 -13.74 -9.03
CA TYR A 306 -12.55 -13.49 -7.63
C TYR A 306 -12.11 -14.62 -6.69
N HIS A 307 -12.15 -15.89 -7.14
CA HIS A 307 -11.56 -16.98 -6.38
C HIS A 307 -10.05 -16.81 -6.20
N LYS A 308 -9.32 -16.34 -7.22
CA LYS A 308 -7.90 -15.96 -7.05
C LYS A 308 -7.68 -14.83 -6.06
N VAL A 309 -8.58 -13.85 -5.99
CA VAL A 309 -8.55 -12.82 -4.94
C VAL A 309 -8.74 -13.44 -3.55
N ILE A 310 -9.68 -14.38 -3.41
CA ILE A 310 -9.93 -15.09 -2.14
C ILE A 310 -8.72 -15.93 -1.71
N GLU A 311 -8.08 -16.64 -2.65
CA GLU A 311 -6.88 -17.43 -2.40
C GLU A 311 -5.70 -16.57 -1.93
N THR A 312 -5.47 -15.42 -2.58
CA THR A 312 -4.32 -14.54 -2.32
C THR A 312 -4.54 -13.56 -1.16
N ASN A 313 -5.79 -13.13 -0.93
CA ASN A 313 -6.17 -12.27 0.18
C ASN A 313 -7.52 -12.70 0.80
N PRO A 314 -7.53 -13.73 1.67
CA PRO A 314 -8.75 -14.27 2.25
C PRO A 314 -9.56 -13.29 3.12
N LYS A 315 -9.00 -12.14 3.51
CA LYS A 315 -9.67 -11.10 4.31
C LYS A 315 -10.40 -10.07 3.46
N TYR A 316 -10.16 -10.01 2.15
CA TYR A 316 -10.81 -9.07 1.25
C TYR A 316 -12.25 -9.52 0.97
N PHE A 317 -13.16 -9.19 1.88
CA PHE A 317 -14.48 -9.81 1.89
C PHE A 317 -15.37 -9.45 0.69
N TYR A 318 -15.08 -8.34 0.01
CA TYR A 318 -15.77 -7.93 -1.22
C TYR A 318 -15.68 -9.00 -2.33
N ALA A 319 -14.62 -9.81 -2.36
CA ALA A 319 -14.53 -10.92 -3.33
C ALA A 319 -15.54 -12.04 -3.03
N TYR A 320 -15.81 -12.35 -1.75
CA TYR A 320 -16.86 -13.31 -1.41
C TYR A 320 -18.26 -12.76 -1.74
N GLU A 321 -18.52 -11.47 -1.51
CA GLU A 321 -19.79 -10.84 -1.90
C GLU A 321 -19.99 -10.91 -3.42
N ALA A 322 -18.96 -10.54 -4.19
CA ALA A 322 -19.03 -10.58 -5.66
C ALA A 322 -19.21 -12.00 -6.20
N CYS A 323 -18.45 -12.99 -5.70
CA CYS A 323 -18.68 -14.40 -6.03
C CYS A 323 -20.12 -14.82 -5.73
N ALA A 324 -20.61 -14.53 -4.52
CA ALA A 324 -21.94 -14.95 -4.11
C ALA A 324 -23.05 -14.35 -5.00
N VAL A 325 -22.91 -13.08 -5.38
CA VAL A 325 -23.85 -12.38 -6.26
C VAL A 325 -23.89 -13.03 -7.65
N LEU A 326 -22.71 -13.28 -8.24
CA LEU A 326 -22.59 -13.90 -9.56
C LEU A 326 -23.04 -15.35 -9.57
N GLU A 327 -22.64 -16.13 -8.56
CA GLU A 327 -23.05 -17.53 -8.40
C GLU A 327 -24.55 -17.65 -8.18
N PHE A 328 -25.18 -16.71 -7.45
CA PHE A 328 -26.63 -16.68 -7.30
C PHE A 328 -27.33 -16.44 -8.65
N HIS A 329 -26.85 -15.48 -9.44
CA HIS A 329 -27.38 -15.19 -10.77
C HIS A 329 -27.25 -16.40 -11.71
N GLU A 330 -26.11 -17.08 -11.67
CA GLU A 330 -25.86 -18.34 -12.41
C GLU A 330 -26.56 -19.57 -11.80
N LYS A 331 -27.42 -19.37 -10.78
CA LYS A 331 -28.20 -20.42 -10.09
C LYS A 331 -27.33 -21.48 -9.39
N GLN A 332 -26.08 -21.16 -9.11
CA GLN A 332 -25.12 -21.96 -8.33
C GLN A 332 -25.34 -21.73 -6.82
N TYR A 333 -26.54 -22.03 -6.35
CA TYR A 333 -27.02 -21.62 -5.02
C TYR A 333 -26.20 -22.14 -3.84
N GLU A 334 -25.63 -23.34 -3.93
CA GLU A 334 -24.81 -23.90 -2.85
C GLU A 334 -23.49 -23.11 -2.67
N SER A 335 -22.83 -22.76 -3.77
CA SER A 335 -21.62 -21.92 -3.75
C SER A 335 -21.95 -20.51 -3.27
N ALA A 336 -23.03 -19.92 -3.81
CA ALA A 336 -23.48 -18.59 -3.42
C ALA A 336 -23.75 -18.50 -1.91
N GLN A 337 -24.42 -19.50 -1.34
CA GLN A 337 -24.69 -19.58 0.09
C GLN A 337 -23.39 -19.63 0.91
N LYS A 338 -22.41 -20.46 0.51
CA LYS A 338 -21.11 -20.55 1.20
C LYS A 338 -20.39 -19.21 1.18
N ASN A 339 -20.39 -18.52 0.04
CA ASN A 339 -19.73 -17.23 -0.11
C ASN A 339 -20.45 -16.11 0.66
N PHE A 340 -21.79 -16.05 0.66
CA PHE A 340 -22.54 -15.13 1.53
C PHE A 340 -22.26 -15.39 3.01
N GLN A 341 -22.16 -16.65 3.43
CA GLN A 341 -21.84 -17.00 4.81
C GLN A 341 -20.43 -16.54 5.19
N LYS A 342 -19.48 -16.66 4.26
CA LYS A 342 -18.10 -16.20 4.46
C LYS A 342 -18.02 -14.67 4.50
N ALA A 343 -18.69 -13.96 3.59
CA ALA A 343 -18.83 -12.50 3.62
C ALA A 343 -19.44 -12.03 4.96
N TYR A 344 -20.48 -12.70 5.44
CA TYR A 344 -21.11 -12.44 6.75
C TYR A 344 -20.18 -12.67 7.95
N SER A 345 -19.18 -13.54 7.82
CA SER A 345 -18.18 -13.75 8.89
C SER A 345 -17.29 -12.51 9.09
N TYR A 346 -17.02 -11.75 8.03
CA TYR A 346 -16.21 -10.52 8.05
C TYR A 346 -17.03 -9.25 8.26
N SER A 347 -18.22 -9.16 7.66
CA SER A 347 -19.11 -8.00 7.76
C SER A 347 -20.52 -8.43 8.13
N LYS A 348 -21.00 -8.01 9.32
CA LYS A 348 -22.32 -8.39 9.87
C LYS A 348 -23.47 -7.63 9.22
N ASN A 349 -23.62 -7.80 7.91
CA ASN A 349 -24.70 -7.23 7.12
C ASN A 349 -25.90 -8.20 7.07
N TYR A 350 -27.10 -7.75 7.45
CA TYR A 350 -28.32 -8.56 7.45
C TYR A 350 -28.71 -9.05 6.04
N SER A 351 -28.30 -8.30 5.01
CA SER A 351 -28.53 -8.60 3.60
C SER A 351 -28.01 -9.98 3.21
N TYR A 352 -26.81 -10.35 3.67
CA TYR A 352 -26.24 -11.68 3.40
C TYR A 352 -27.08 -12.80 4.02
N GLN A 353 -27.61 -12.59 5.24
CA GLN A 353 -28.44 -13.57 5.91
C GLN A 353 -29.82 -13.68 5.24
N LEU A 354 -30.38 -12.58 4.74
CA LEU A 354 -31.60 -12.60 3.91
C LEU A 354 -31.38 -13.36 2.59
N MET A 355 -30.26 -13.14 1.90
CA MET A 355 -29.91 -13.89 0.70
C MET A 355 -29.74 -15.38 0.99
N ILE A 356 -29.08 -15.75 2.09
CA ILE A 356 -28.95 -17.16 2.52
C ILE A 356 -30.33 -17.77 2.80
N ALA A 357 -31.23 -17.05 3.49
CA ALA A 357 -32.59 -17.50 3.73
C ALA A 357 -33.39 -17.65 2.42
N ALA A 358 -33.25 -16.69 1.50
CA ALA A 358 -33.87 -16.74 0.18
C ALA A 358 -33.42 -17.96 -0.62
N ILE A 359 -32.11 -18.28 -0.60
CA ILE A 359 -31.57 -19.51 -1.21
C ILE A 359 -32.25 -20.77 -0.65
N TYR A 360 -32.37 -20.87 0.69
CA TYR A 360 -33.06 -22.01 1.30
C TYR A 360 -34.54 -22.09 0.86
N LEU A 361 -35.24 -20.96 0.75
CA LEU A 361 -36.63 -20.93 0.30
C LEU A 361 -36.75 -21.35 -1.18
N ILE A 362 -35.85 -20.90 -2.06
CA ILE A 362 -35.78 -21.33 -3.47
C ILE A 362 -35.58 -22.85 -3.55
N GLN A 363 -34.75 -23.41 -2.67
CA GLN A 363 -34.51 -24.85 -2.55
C GLN A 363 -35.61 -25.62 -1.81
N LYS A 364 -36.69 -24.94 -1.37
CA LYS A 364 -37.80 -25.51 -0.58
C LYS A 364 -37.38 -26.06 0.79
N ASP A 365 -36.25 -25.60 1.33
CA ASP A 365 -35.78 -25.92 2.68
C ASP A 365 -36.27 -24.89 3.69
N SER A 366 -37.57 -24.91 3.96
CA SER A 366 -38.23 -23.97 4.88
C SER A 366 -37.72 -24.09 6.31
N ILE A 367 -37.15 -25.24 6.70
CA ILE A 367 -36.64 -25.48 8.05
C ILE A 367 -35.38 -24.63 8.28
N ASN A 368 -34.41 -24.72 7.37
CA ASN A 368 -33.18 -23.95 7.50
C ASN A 368 -33.40 -22.46 7.22
N ALA A 369 -34.29 -22.11 6.27
CA ALA A 369 -34.70 -20.71 6.07
C ALA A 369 -35.22 -20.08 7.37
N LYS A 370 -36.17 -20.75 8.05
CA LYS A 370 -36.74 -20.27 9.32
C LYS A 370 -35.69 -20.16 10.42
N LYS A 371 -34.73 -21.09 10.47
CA LYS A 371 -33.63 -21.05 11.44
C LYS A 371 -32.75 -19.80 11.25
N VAL A 372 -32.37 -19.50 10.02
CA VAL A 372 -31.57 -18.30 9.68
C VAL A 372 -32.33 -17.03 10.02
N LEU A 373 -33.58 -16.90 9.56
CA LEU A 373 -34.43 -15.74 9.81
C LEU A 373 -34.69 -15.50 11.30
N SER A 374 -35.00 -16.57 12.05
CA SER A 374 -35.20 -16.49 13.50
C SER A 374 -33.94 -16.08 14.27
N SER A 375 -32.76 -16.47 13.78
CA SER A 375 -31.49 -16.02 14.32
C SER A 375 -31.25 -14.53 14.03
N LEU A 376 -31.51 -14.11 12.78
CA LEU A 376 -31.36 -12.72 12.35
C LEU A 376 -32.28 -11.77 13.14
N LEU A 377 -33.54 -12.14 13.35
CA LEU A 377 -34.50 -11.35 14.14
C LEU A 377 -34.01 -11.00 15.55
N LYS A 378 -33.22 -11.88 16.18
CA LYS A 378 -32.67 -11.64 17.53
C LYS A 378 -31.60 -10.53 17.55
N THR A 379 -31.03 -10.20 16.39
CA THR A 379 -29.94 -9.23 16.27
C THR A 379 -30.43 -7.85 15.83
N LEU A 380 -31.66 -7.75 15.33
CA LEU A 380 -32.23 -6.52 14.79
C LEU A 380 -33.03 -5.75 15.84
N ASN A 381 -33.08 -4.42 15.68
CA ASN A 381 -33.95 -3.57 16.48
C ASN A 381 -35.42 -3.82 16.10
N ARG A 382 -36.26 -4.20 17.07
CA ARG A 382 -37.67 -4.56 16.87
C ARG A 382 -38.52 -3.46 16.23
N ASP A 383 -38.13 -2.20 16.40
CA ASP A 383 -38.89 -1.08 15.85
C ASP A 383 -38.50 -0.75 14.39
N SER A 384 -37.40 -1.32 13.90
CA SER A 384 -36.84 -1.01 12.59
C SER A 384 -37.61 -1.63 11.43
N ALA A 385 -37.49 -1.04 10.25
CA ALA A 385 -38.11 -1.56 9.03
C ALA A 385 -37.47 -2.89 8.60
N GLU A 386 -36.18 -3.07 8.86
CA GLU A 386 -35.44 -4.32 8.61
C GLU A 386 -35.97 -5.46 9.46
N TYR A 387 -36.30 -5.21 10.74
CA TYR A 387 -36.91 -6.24 11.58
C TYR A 387 -38.25 -6.68 11.03
N ASP A 388 -39.11 -5.73 10.64
CA ASP A 388 -40.41 -6.06 10.04
C ASP A 388 -40.27 -6.77 8.69
N LEU A 389 -39.26 -6.43 7.88
CA LEU A 389 -38.94 -7.14 6.63
C LEU A 389 -38.51 -8.58 6.89
N VAL A 390 -37.57 -8.82 7.80
CA VAL A 390 -37.14 -10.17 8.14
C VAL A 390 -38.29 -10.97 8.74
N ARG A 391 -39.15 -10.33 9.55
CA ARG A 391 -40.35 -10.95 10.10
C ARG A 391 -41.34 -11.32 8.99
N PHE A 392 -41.53 -10.45 8.01
CA PHE A 392 -42.36 -10.71 6.83
C PHE A 392 -41.85 -11.91 6.01
N PHE A 393 -40.54 -12.08 5.86
CA PHE A 393 -39.95 -13.28 5.25
C PHE A 393 -40.15 -14.55 6.09
N ASN A 394 -40.23 -14.42 7.41
CA ASN A 394 -40.29 -15.55 8.35
C ASN A 394 -41.72 -16.02 8.65
N GLU A 395 -42.70 -15.12 8.55
CA GLU A 395 -44.11 -15.36 8.82
C GLU A 395 -44.89 -15.59 7.52
N SER A 396 -45.93 -16.44 7.56
CA SER A 396 -46.83 -16.60 6.42
C SER A 396 -47.53 -15.28 6.08
N TYR A 397 -47.74 -15.04 4.79
CA TYR A 397 -48.31 -13.80 4.24
C TYR A 397 -49.53 -13.27 5.03
N SER A 398 -49.41 -12.05 5.55
CA SER A 398 -50.50 -11.30 6.19
C SER A 398 -50.61 -9.91 5.58
N LYS A 399 -51.75 -9.62 4.93
CA LYS A 399 -52.01 -8.33 4.27
C LYS A 399 -51.77 -7.11 5.18
N ASN A 400 -52.11 -7.24 6.46
CA ASN A 400 -51.91 -6.16 7.45
C ASN A 400 -50.42 -5.94 7.78
N ALA A 401 -49.64 -7.02 7.84
CA ALA A 401 -48.20 -6.94 8.08
C ALA A 401 -47.48 -6.31 6.88
N GLU A 402 -47.86 -6.70 5.66
CA GLU A 402 -47.34 -6.14 4.42
C GLU A 402 -47.59 -4.64 4.32
N ALA A 403 -48.84 -4.19 4.52
CA ALA A 403 -49.18 -2.76 4.44
C ALA A 403 -48.40 -1.92 5.47
N THR A 404 -48.21 -2.46 6.67
CA THR A 404 -47.43 -1.79 7.73
C THR A 404 -45.95 -1.68 7.34
N LEU A 405 -45.37 -2.74 6.78
CA LEU A 405 -43.98 -2.76 6.31
C LEU A 405 -43.78 -1.76 5.16
N ILE A 406 -44.68 -1.73 4.17
CA ILE A 406 -44.62 -0.78 3.05
C ILE A 406 -44.59 0.66 3.56
N GLN A 407 -45.46 1.02 4.51
CA GLN A 407 -45.47 2.37 5.09
C GLN A 407 -44.15 2.72 5.79
N LYS A 408 -43.51 1.75 6.47
CA LYS A 408 -42.20 1.97 7.10
C LYS A 408 -41.09 2.14 6.05
N ILE A 409 -41.08 1.32 5.00
CA ILE A 409 -40.13 1.44 3.89
C ILE A 409 -40.28 2.80 3.20
N GLU A 410 -41.51 3.27 2.98
CA GLU A 410 -41.77 4.56 2.35
C GLU A 410 -41.22 5.74 3.17
N LYS A 411 -41.33 5.66 4.50
CA LYS A 411 -40.82 6.66 5.47
C LYS A 411 -39.31 6.55 5.73
N THR A 412 -38.62 5.58 5.15
CA THR A 412 -37.17 5.43 5.33
C THR A 412 -36.43 6.48 4.50
N ASP A 413 -35.71 7.38 5.18
CA ASP A 413 -34.96 8.46 4.53
C ASP A 413 -33.69 7.97 3.81
N ASP A 414 -33.03 6.93 4.36
CA ASP A 414 -31.86 6.35 3.72
C ASP A 414 -32.27 5.64 2.42
N ARG A 415 -31.85 6.23 1.30
CA ARG A 415 -32.16 5.75 -0.05
C ARG A 415 -31.63 4.33 -0.29
N ASN A 416 -30.46 3.97 0.23
CA ASN A 416 -29.89 2.64 0.04
C ASN A 416 -30.64 1.60 0.87
N ALA A 417 -30.96 1.89 2.14
CA ALA A 417 -31.75 1.02 2.99
C ALA A 417 -33.15 0.79 2.39
N LYS A 418 -33.80 1.87 1.93
CA LYS A 418 -35.09 1.79 1.23
C LYS A 418 -35.00 0.91 -0.02
N GLY A 419 -33.98 1.10 -0.85
CA GLY A 419 -33.76 0.31 -2.07
C GLY A 419 -33.58 -1.18 -1.79
N LYS A 420 -32.77 -1.53 -0.78
CA LYS A 420 -32.59 -2.91 -0.32
C LYS A 420 -33.89 -3.55 0.12
N MET A 421 -34.67 -2.86 0.96
CA MET A 421 -35.94 -3.40 1.45
C MET A 421 -36.95 -3.60 0.32
N LEU A 422 -37.03 -2.67 -0.63
CA LEU A 422 -37.84 -2.83 -1.83
C LEU A 422 -37.41 -4.03 -2.68
N PHE A 423 -36.10 -4.24 -2.85
CA PHE A 423 -35.60 -5.44 -3.52
C PHE A 423 -36.08 -6.72 -2.81
N TYR A 424 -35.91 -6.81 -1.49
CA TYR A 424 -36.32 -8.01 -0.75
C TYR A 424 -37.83 -8.22 -0.79
N MET A 425 -38.65 -7.16 -0.85
CA MET A 425 -40.09 -7.31 -1.15
C MET A 425 -40.29 -7.97 -2.51
N GLY A 426 -39.60 -7.52 -3.56
CA GLY A 426 -39.65 -8.14 -4.88
C GLY A 426 -39.21 -9.61 -4.87
N LEU A 427 -38.08 -9.91 -4.23
CA LEU A 427 -37.53 -11.26 -4.10
C LEU A 427 -38.50 -12.20 -3.36
N TYR A 428 -39.19 -11.71 -2.34
CA TYR A 428 -40.24 -12.48 -1.67
C TYR A 428 -41.35 -12.89 -2.64
N TYR A 429 -41.87 -11.93 -3.42
CA TYR A 429 -42.92 -12.23 -4.39
C TYR A 429 -42.45 -13.19 -5.49
N GLU A 430 -41.23 -13.03 -5.97
CA GLU A 430 -40.63 -13.91 -6.97
C GLU A 430 -40.54 -15.35 -6.46
N ILE A 431 -40.00 -15.56 -5.25
CA ILE A 431 -39.89 -16.89 -4.63
C ILE A 431 -41.25 -17.56 -4.47
N ASN A 432 -42.31 -16.77 -4.24
CA ASN A 432 -43.68 -17.26 -4.07
C ASN A 432 -44.49 -17.32 -5.38
N GLY A 433 -43.88 -17.01 -6.54
CA GLY A 433 -44.50 -17.14 -7.86
C GLY A 433 -45.38 -15.96 -8.29
N PHE A 434 -45.29 -14.81 -7.61
CA PHE A 434 -46.03 -13.58 -7.95
C PHE A 434 -45.17 -12.63 -8.80
N SER A 435 -44.96 -12.98 -10.08
CA SER A 435 -44.04 -12.28 -10.98
C SER A 435 -44.39 -10.80 -11.21
N GLU A 436 -45.68 -10.45 -11.34
CA GLU A 436 -46.11 -9.06 -11.53
C GLU A 436 -45.73 -8.17 -10.34
N ASN A 437 -45.92 -8.66 -9.11
CA ASN A 437 -45.52 -7.96 -7.90
C ASN A 437 -44.01 -7.83 -7.82
N ALA A 438 -43.26 -8.91 -8.10
CA ALA A 438 -41.80 -8.87 -8.12
C ALA A 438 -41.27 -7.80 -9.08
N PHE A 439 -41.81 -7.77 -10.31
CA PHE A 439 -41.46 -6.79 -11.34
C PHE A 439 -41.76 -5.35 -10.89
N GLU A 440 -42.88 -5.11 -10.20
CA GLU A 440 -43.22 -3.78 -9.66
C GLU A 440 -42.15 -3.29 -8.66
N TYR A 441 -41.74 -4.15 -7.73
CA TYR A 441 -40.73 -3.82 -6.73
C TYR A 441 -39.34 -3.63 -7.34
N TYR A 442 -38.91 -4.51 -8.24
CA TYR A 442 -37.65 -4.35 -8.95
C TYR A 442 -37.63 -3.06 -9.77
N SER A 443 -38.73 -2.73 -10.45
CA SER A 443 -38.88 -1.47 -11.16
C SER A 443 -38.77 -0.25 -10.24
N LYS A 444 -39.30 -0.32 -9.01
CA LYS A 444 -39.13 0.73 -8.00
C LYS A 444 -37.65 0.89 -7.63
N VAL A 445 -36.91 -0.21 -7.43
CA VAL A 445 -35.47 -0.18 -7.13
C VAL A 445 -34.69 0.47 -8.27
N ILE A 446 -34.91 0.05 -9.52
CA ILE A 446 -34.15 0.57 -10.67
C ILE A 446 -34.41 2.05 -10.92
N LYS A 447 -35.67 2.51 -10.76
CA LYS A 447 -36.04 3.94 -10.82
C LYS A 447 -35.31 4.79 -9.79
N MET A 448 -34.79 4.20 -8.71
CA MET A 448 -33.98 4.93 -7.74
C MET A 448 -32.60 5.29 -8.28
N GLN A 449 -32.10 4.74 -9.40
CA GLN A 449 -30.80 5.09 -9.99
C GLN A 449 -29.66 5.17 -8.94
N ALA A 450 -29.64 4.21 -8.00
CA ALA A 450 -28.76 4.21 -6.84
C ALA A 450 -28.05 2.85 -6.69
N PRO A 451 -27.04 2.53 -7.53
CA PRO A 451 -26.40 1.21 -7.60
C PRO A 451 -25.39 0.95 -6.47
N MET A 452 -25.57 1.56 -5.29
CA MET A 452 -24.59 1.52 -4.20
C MET A 452 -24.69 0.25 -3.32
N PHE A 453 -25.55 -0.70 -3.71
CA PHE A 453 -25.79 -1.95 -2.99
C PHE A 453 -26.00 -3.09 -3.99
N PHE A 454 -25.53 -4.29 -3.65
CA PHE A 454 -25.52 -5.41 -4.61
C PHE A 454 -26.93 -5.84 -5.04
N GLU A 455 -27.94 -5.63 -4.21
CA GLU A 455 -29.33 -5.95 -4.53
C GLU A 455 -29.87 -5.15 -5.71
N TYR A 456 -29.32 -3.96 -5.98
CA TYR A 456 -29.67 -3.18 -7.17
C TYR A 456 -29.42 -3.99 -8.43
N ARG A 457 -28.31 -4.73 -8.47
CA ARG A 457 -27.92 -5.55 -9.62
C ARG A 457 -28.85 -6.74 -9.82
N PHE A 458 -29.30 -7.38 -8.74
CA PHE A 458 -30.31 -8.43 -8.83
C PHE A 458 -31.63 -7.89 -9.39
N ALA A 459 -32.06 -6.70 -8.96
CA ALA A 459 -33.23 -6.04 -9.54
C ALA A 459 -33.04 -5.73 -11.04
N GLU A 460 -31.83 -5.39 -11.49
CA GLU A 460 -31.56 -5.14 -12.93
C GLU A 460 -31.69 -6.40 -13.77
N TRP A 461 -31.25 -7.54 -13.26
CA TRP A 461 -31.43 -8.83 -13.93
C TRP A 461 -32.90 -9.26 -13.92
N GLY A 462 -33.58 -9.14 -12.77
CA GLY A 462 -34.97 -9.54 -12.61
C GLY A 462 -36.00 -8.75 -13.43
N ILE A 463 -35.63 -7.60 -14.03
CA ILE A 463 -36.49 -6.88 -14.98
C ILE A 463 -36.17 -7.16 -16.45
N LYS A 464 -35.03 -7.82 -16.74
CA LYS A 464 -34.56 -8.13 -18.10
C LYS A 464 -34.91 -9.55 -18.53
N GLU A 465 -35.04 -10.45 -17.55
CA GLU A 465 -35.56 -11.82 -17.71
C GLU A 465 -37.09 -11.83 -17.84
#